data_AF-A0A0K1IVR0-F1
#
_entry.id   AF-A0A0K1IVR0-F1
#
_cell.length_a   1.000
_cell.length_b   1.000
_cell.length_c   1.000
_cell.angle_alpha   90.00
_cell.angle_beta   90.00
_cell.angle_gamma   90.00
#
_symmetry.space_group_name_H-M   'P 1'
#
loop_
_entity.id
_entity.type
_entity.pdbx_description
1 polymer ?
#
loop_
_entity_poly.entity_id
_entity_poly.type
_entity_poly.pdbx_seq_one_letter_code
_entity_poly.pdbx_strand_id
1 'polypeptide(L)'
;MASLPVEVVYGLYFGVLTGLVPAAVAWLLGFGFRYVTGVTVPGLAVVVLSVAIAGASGGLMALADPTITQSESQVRLTVALLVVLMGALYAHNRGDAFANDIPRKMSLRKLTERSLSTDVVELVGGRGQVSVTVTGEVGDIEGYPPVPLDIRTSIRNGEWTFPADIPLVELESRYADRLQNEFDLAAVEVRLDERARATVSAAAPVGGLSKRLPTGKRAVSVTALVPTGLARGDEVVVVTDGGTVSASVAGVESVVETPSDADEDEDDADAPKAAPRAPTAVGGEGRVTLAVDRGKVESLLGSDAERFIVTSRGVRREFELVSLLRRAGKRFSRLSVGAEGPLDGVTLGKAGVRDAYGVAVLAVRHGGNWTIAPRGDQEVSAGDTLYAVGSRSDLTAFEGAVA
;
A
#
# COMPACT_ATOMS: atom_id res chain seq x y z
N MET A 1 -1.50 49.89 48.89
CA MET A 1 -0.62 48.79 48.48
C MET A 1 -1.26 47.46 48.82
N ALA A 2 -1.51 46.62 47.82
CA ALA A 2 -1.81 45.22 48.07
C ALA A 2 -0.53 44.51 48.52
N SER A 3 -0.63 43.49 49.36
CA SER A 3 0.55 42.72 49.75
C SER A 3 1.11 41.96 48.54
N LEU A 4 2.41 41.65 48.54
CA LEU A 4 3.07 40.91 47.45
C LEU A 4 2.27 39.64 47.02
N PRO A 5 1.73 38.81 47.94
CA PRO A 5 0.91 37.66 47.55
C PRO A 5 -0.33 38.04 46.73
N VAL A 6 -0.97 39.17 47.03
CA VAL A 6 -2.16 39.64 46.31
C VAL A 6 -1.80 40.13 44.90
N GLU A 7 -0.68 40.84 44.75
CA GLU A 7 -0.16 41.25 43.43
C GLU A 7 0.17 40.04 42.55
N VAL A 8 0.74 38.98 43.13
CA VAL A 8 1.00 37.72 42.41
C VAL A 8 -0.31 37.07 41.95
N VAL A 9 -1.33 36.99 42.81
CA VAL A 9 -2.64 36.44 42.45
C VAL A 9 -3.30 37.25 41.33
N TYR A 10 -3.25 38.58 41.41
CA TYR A 10 -3.76 39.44 40.33
C TYR A 10 -2.95 39.30 39.05
N GLY A 11 -1.64 39.06 39.14
CA GLY A 11 -0.78 38.78 38.00
C GLY A 11 -1.15 37.47 37.32
N LEU A 12 -1.38 36.41 38.10
CA LEU A 12 -1.85 35.12 37.58
C LEU A 12 -3.21 35.26 36.88
N TYR A 13 -4.18 35.89 37.55
CA TYR A 13 -5.51 36.12 36.99
C TYR A 13 -5.44 36.89 35.68
N PHE A 14 -4.71 38.02 35.69
CA PHE A 14 -4.58 38.87 34.51
C PHE A 14 -3.82 38.16 33.38
N GLY A 15 -2.74 37.44 33.70
CA GLY A 15 -1.97 36.67 32.72
C GLY A 15 -2.77 35.55 32.04
N VAL A 16 -3.61 34.84 32.79
CA VAL A 16 -4.52 33.83 32.20
C VAL A 16 -5.54 34.50 31.29
N LEU A 17 -6.14 35.61 31.73
CA LEU A 17 -7.15 36.33 30.96
C LEU A 17 -6.58 36.88 29.65
N THR A 18 -5.42 37.55 29.70
CA THR A 18 -4.78 38.15 28.53
C THR A 18 -4.04 37.13 27.67
N GLY A 19 -3.64 35.99 28.24
CA GLY A 19 -2.86 34.95 27.57
C GLY A 19 -3.70 33.99 26.73
N LEU A 20 -5.03 34.01 26.88
CA LEU A 20 -5.92 33.07 26.19
C LEU A 20 -5.85 33.20 24.66
N VAL A 21 -5.87 34.43 24.14
CA VAL A 21 -5.76 34.68 22.68
C VAL A 21 -4.36 34.34 22.15
N PRO A 22 -3.25 34.84 22.74
CA PRO A 22 -1.90 34.42 22.35
C PRO A 22 -1.70 32.89 22.38
N ALA A 23 -2.19 32.21 23.42
CA ALA A 23 -2.07 30.76 23.53
C ALA A 23 -2.87 30.02 22.45
N ALA A 24 -4.10 30.47 22.13
CA ALA A 24 -4.89 29.88 21.05
C ALA A 24 -4.20 30.06 19.68
N VAL A 25 -3.65 31.25 19.41
CA VAL A 25 -2.91 31.51 18.17
C VAL A 25 -1.63 30.69 18.11
N ALA A 26 -0.88 30.60 19.21
CA ALA A 26 0.32 29.78 19.31
C ALA A 26 0.02 28.29 19.08
N TRP A 27 -1.09 27.78 19.63
CA TRP A 27 -1.55 26.41 19.39
C TRP A 27 -1.89 26.18 17.91
N LEU A 28 -2.68 27.07 17.29
CA LEU A 28 -3.06 26.96 15.87
C LEU A 28 -1.84 27.00 14.96
N LEU A 29 -0.87 27.85 15.28
CA LEU A 29 0.35 27.99 14.51
C LEU A 29 1.25 26.76 14.66
N GLY A 30 1.41 26.24 15.88
CA GLY A 30 2.13 24.98 16.14
C GLY A 30 1.50 23.81 15.41
N PHE A 31 0.18 23.64 15.55
CA PHE A 31 -0.59 22.60 14.85
C PHE A 31 -0.49 22.75 13.32
N GLY A 32 -0.88 23.92 12.78
CA GLY A 32 -1.00 24.12 11.34
C GLY A 32 0.34 24.04 10.62
N PHE A 33 1.39 24.65 11.17
CA PHE A 33 2.69 24.64 10.54
C PHE A 33 3.29 23.22 10.52
N ARG A 34 3.19 22.48 11.64
CA ARG A 34 3.64 21.09 11.71
C ARG A 34 2.81 20.16 10.82
N TYR A 35 1.49 20.33 10.81
CA TYR A 35 0.58 19.51 10.02
C TYR A 35 0.83 19.68 8.51
N VAL A 36 1.08 20.91 8.04
CA VAL A 36 1.30 21.21 6.62
C VAL A 36 2.74 20.96 6.18
N THR A 37 3.73 21.42 6.95
CA THR A 37 5.15 21.41 6.54
C THR A 37 5.96 20.25 7.10
N GLY A 38 5.48 19.62 8.18
CA GLY A 38 6.22 18.60 8.92
C GLY A 38 7.37 19.14 9.79
N VAL A 39 7.53 20.45 9.92
CA VAL A 39 8.57 21.10 10.72
C VAL A 39 7.94 21.83 11.91
N THR A 40 8.65 21.93 13.04
CA THR A 40 8.20 22.67 14.23
C THR A 40 8.67 24.12 14.17
N VAL A 41 7.79 25.07 14.52
CA VAL A 41 8.16 26.50 14.57
C VAL A 41 9.10 26.77 15.76
N PRO A 42 10.18 27.55 15.57
CA PRO A 42 11.08 27.92 16.66
C PRO A 42 10.33 28.65 17.80
N GLY A 43 10.53 28.22 19.05
CA GLY A 43 9.84 28.81 20.21
C GLY A 43 10.06 30.32 20.37
N LEU A 44 11.21 30.84 19.94
CA LEU A 44 11.49 32.28 19.96
C LEU A 44 10.54 33.09 19.05
N ALA A 45 10.17 32.55 17.89
CA ALA A 45 9.21 33.19 16.99
C ALA A 45 7.81 33.25 17.63
N VAL A 46 7.42 32.17 18.31
CA VAL A 46 6.14 32.08 19.04
C VAL A 46 6.10 33.08 20.20
N VAL A 47 7.20 33.22 20.95
CA VAL A 47 7.32 34.19 22.05
C VAL A 47 7.16 35.63 21.53
N VAL A 48 7.90 36.01 20.49
CA VAL A 48 7.82 37.36 19.91
C VAL A 48 6.40 37.67 19.43
N LEU A 49 5.78 36.72 18.71
CA LEU A 49 4.41 36.87 18.24
C LEU A 49 3.40 36.97 19.39
N SER A 50 3.57 36.16 20.44
CA SER A 50 2.66 36.12 21.59
C SER A 50 2.69 37.42 22.39
N VAL A 51 3.88 38.01 22.57
CA VAL A 51 4.03 39.34 23.20
C VAL A 51 3.36 40.41 22.34
N ALA A 52 3.54 40.38 21.02
CA ALA A 52 2.91 41.33 20.11
C ALA A 52 1.38 41.25 20.15
N ILE A 53 0.80 40.03 20.14
CA ILE A 53 -0.64 39.81 20.22
C ILE A 53 -1.19 40.24 21.58
N ALA A 54 -0.52 39.88 22.68
CA ALA A 54 -0.93 40.27 24.02
C ALA A 54 -0.87 41.80 24.21
N GLY A 55 0.12 42.46 23.59
CA GLY A 55 0.23 43.91 23.53
C GLY A 55 -0.92 44.53 22.74
N ALA A 56 -1.17 44.05 21.52
CA ALA A 56 -2.25 44.54 20.65
C ALA A 56 -3.65 44.35 21.25
N SER A 57 -3.85 43.29 22.05
CA SER A 57 -5.12 43.03 22.76
C SER A 57 -5.32 43.94 23.99
N GLY A 58 -4.42 44.90 24.23
CA GLY A 58 -4.48 45.84 25.35
C GLY A 58 -3.96 45.29 26.67
N GLY A 59 -3.69 43.98 26.77
CA GLY A 59 -3.23 43.33 27.99
C GLY A 59 -1.80 43.70 28.39
N LEU A 60 -0.92 43.95 27.40
CA LEU A 60 0.50 44.24 27.62
C LEU A 60 0.98 45.63 27.21
N MET A 61 0.14 46.46 26.58
CA MET A 61 0.45 47.87 26.27
C MET A 61 0.87 48.67 27.50
N ALA A 62 0.38 48.27 28.68
CA ALA A 62 0.75 48.83 29.97
C ALA A 62 2.25 48.70 30.31
N LEU A 63 2.98 47.76 29.69
CA LEU A 63 4.42 47.59 29.88
C LEU A 63 5.27 48.54 29.01
N ALA A 64 4.68 49.20 28.01
CA ALA A 64 5.37 50.19 27.19
C ALA A 64 5.36 51.59 27.83
N ASP A 65 4.54 51.80 28.88
CA ASP A 65 4.44 53.08 29.58
C ASP A 65 5.39 53.13 30.79
N PRO A 66 6.38 54.05 30.82
CA PRO A 66 7.30 54.21 31.95
C PRO A 66 6.58 54.55 33.26
N THR A 67 5.40 55.17 33.21
CA THR A 67 4.61 55.47 34.42
C THR A 67 4.00 54.24 35.07
N ILE A 68 3.81 53.16 34.31
CA ILE A 68 3.24 51.89 34.79
C ILE A 68 4.35 50.89 35.13
N THR A 69 5.45 50.86 34.37
CA THR A 69 6.60 49.97 34.65
C THR A 69 7.42 50.39 35.87
N GLN A 70 7.38 51.66 36.26
CA GLN A 70 7.94 52.18 37.52
C GLN A 70 6.88 52.28 38.65
N SER A 71 5.67 51.76 38.42
CA SER A 71 4.57 51.80 39.40
C SER A 71 4.58 50.60 40.35
N GLU A 72 3.81 50.71 41.42
CA GLU A 72 3.57 49.64 42.41
C GLU A 72 3.00 48.34 41.80
N SER A 73 2.42 48.38 40.59
CA SER A 73 1.84 47.23 39.88
C SER A 73 2.83 46.43 39.01
N GLN A 74 4.13 46.75 39.06
CA GLN A 74 5.16 46.07 38.26
C GLN A 74 5.20 44.55 38.50
N VAL A 75 5.04 44.11 39.76
CA VAL A 75 5.03 42.68 40.12
C VAL A 75 3.87 41.95 39.43
N ARG A 76 2.67 42.53 39.45
CA ARG A 76 1.50 41.96 38.77
C ARG A 76 1.73 41.81 37.27
N LEU A 77 2.25 42.84 36.60
CA LEU A 77 2.43 42.82 35.15
C LEU A 77 3.54 41.87 34.71
N THR A 78 4.62 41.76 35.49
CA THR A 78 5.71 40.79 35.22
C THR A 78 5.23 39.35 35.38
N VAL A 79 4.47 39.06 36.45
CA VAL A 79 3.83 37.74 36.64
C VAL A 79 2.85 37.46 35.49
N ALA A 80 2.02 38.43 35.10
CA ALA A 80 1.09 38.25 33.99
C ALA A 80 1.80 37.94 32.66
N LEU A 81 2.86 38.68 32.32
CA LEU A 81 3.66 38.43 31.12
C LEU A 81 4.29 37.03 31.15
N LEU A 82 4.83 36.60 32.28
CA LEU A 82 5.42 35.26 32.43
C LEU A 82 4.36 34.17 32.17
N VAL A 83 3.17 34.32 32.73
CA VAL A 83 2.04 33.40 32.51
C VAL A 83 1.63 33.36 31.04
N VAL A 84 1.54 34.52 30.37
CA VAL A 84 1.23 34.59 28.93
C VAL A 84 2.26 33.83 28.10
N LEU A 85 3.55 34.07 28.35
CA LEU A 85 4.64 33.41 27.63
C LEU A 85 4.66 31.90 27.85
N MET A 86 4.50 31.47 29.10
CA MET A 86 4.50 30.06 29.46
C MET A 86 3.27 29.35 28.86
N GLY A 87 2.10 29.99 28.93
CA GLY A 87 0.88 29.49 28.31
C GLY A 87 0.99 29.36 26.80
N ALA A 88 1.59 30.34 26.12
CA ALA A 88 1.78 30.32 24.68
C ALA A 88 2.75 29.22 24.23
N LEU A 89 3.89 29.06 24.90
CA LEU A 89 4.84 27.98 24.58
C LEU A 89 4.25 26.59 24.86
N TYR A 90 3.53 26.43 25.97
CA TYR A 90 2.83 25.18 26.27
C TYR A 90 1.78 24.85 25.21
N ALA A 91 1.00 25.85 24.80
CA ALA A 91 -0.03 25.69 23.77
C ALA A 91 0.58 25.37 22.40
N HIS A 92 1.68 26.02 22.02
CA HIS A 92 2.44 25.68 20.81
C HIS A 92 2.91 24.23 20.81
N ASN A 93 3.56 23.78 21.89
CA ASN A 93 4.03 22.39 22.01
C ASN A 93 2.87 21.38 21.98
N ARG A 94 1.72 21.73 22.59
CA ARG A 94 0.49 20.91 22.51
C ARG A 94 -0.07 20.85 21.10
N GLY A 95 -0.06 21.95 20.35
CA GLY A 95 -0.49 21.99 18.96
C GLY A 95 0.43 21.16 18.06
N ASP A 96 1.74 21.29 18.27
CA ASP A 96 2.77 20.53 17.55
C ASP A 96 2.66 19.02 17.81
N ALA A 97 2.44 18.61 19.07
CA ALA A 97 2.18 17.23 19.44
C ALA A 97 0.89 16.70 18.80
N PHE A 98 -0.20 17.45 18.91
CA PHE A 98 -1.50 17.08 18.35
C PHE A 98 -1.47 16.92 16.82
N ALA A 99 -0.61 17.66 16.11
CA ALA A 99 -0.41 17.49 14.68
C ALA A 99 0.20 16.14 14.28
N ASN A 100 0.93 15.46 15.18
CA ASN A 100 1.44 14.11 14.91
C ASN A 100 0.37 13.03 15.15
N ASP A 101 -0.59 13.30 16.03
CA ASP A 101 -1.67 12.37 16.37
C ASP A 101 -2.83 12.40 15.36
N ILE A 102 -3.00 13.51 14.61
CA ILE A 102 -4.03 13.60 13.57
C ILE A 102 -3.56 12.92 12.27
N PRO A 103 -4.32 11.95 11.74
CA PRO A 103 -4.03 11.35 10.44
C PRO A 103 -4.12 12.40 9.33
N ARG A 104 -3.02 12.59 8.57
CA ARG A 104 -2.96 13.57 7.45
C ARG A 104 -3.93 13.30 6.29
N LYS A 105 -4.69 12.21 6.34
CA LYS A 105 -5.62 11.75 5.30
C LYS A 105 -7.09 11.83 5.74
N MET A 106 -7.46 12.75 6.63
CA MET A 106 -8.87 13.05 6.85
C MET A 106 -9.40 13.91 5.69
N SER A 107 -9.94 13.23 4.68
CA SER A 107 -10.77 13.85 3.66
C SER A 107 -12.07 14.35 4.30
N LEU A 108 -12.42 15.63 4.14
CA LEU A 108 -13.69 16.21 4.61
C LEU A 108 -14.94 15.51 4.02
N ARG A 109 -14.74 14.61 3.05
CA ARG A 109 -15.75 13.71 2.49
C ARG A 109 -16.27 12.68 3.51
N LYS A 110 -15.57 12.47 4.64
CA LYS A 110 -15.97 11.57 5.74
C LYS A 110 -17.24 12.01 6.49
N LEU A 111 -17.62 13.29 6.40
CA LEU A 111 -18.81 13.82 7.09
C LEU A 111 -20.14 13.42 6.42
N THR A 112 -20.10 12.79 5.23
CA THR A 112 -21.26 12.36 4.46
C THR A 112 -21.28 10.83 4.27
N GLU A 113 -20.57 10.08 5.11
CA GLU A 113 -20.43 8.63 4.95
C GLU A 113 -21.75 7.89 5.19
N ARG A 114 -22.28 7.30 4.11
CA ARG A 114 -23.29 6.24 4.17
C ARG A 114 -22.57 4.90 4.30
N SER A 115 -23.07 4.06 5.21
CA SER A 115 -22.60 2.71 5.45
C SER A 115 -23.60 1.68 4.91
N LEU A 116 -23.18 0.42 4.82
CA LEU A 116 -24.05 -0.68 4.45
C LEU A 116 -25.14 -0.92 5.50
N SER A 117 -26.30 -1.41 5.06
CA SER A 117 -27.34 -1.88 5.97
C SER A 117 -26.85 -3.10 6.75
N THR A 118 -27.17 -3.15 8.05
CA THR A 118 -26.85 -4.28 8.94
C THR A 118 -27.40 -5.62 8.42
N ASP A 119 -28.46 -5.58 7.60
CA ASP A 119 -29.10 -6.79 7.04
C ASP A 119 -28.25 -7.54 6.01
N VAL A 120 -27.17 -6.93 5.48
CA VAL A 120 -26.33 -7.52 4.42
C VAL A 120 -24.93 -7.90 4.94
N VAL A 121 -24.65 -7.62 6.21
CA VAL A 121 -23.36 -7.91 6.83
C VAL A 121 -23.39 -9.31 7.43
N GLU A 122 -22.62 -10.23 6.86
CA GLU A 122 -22.40 -11.55 7.42
C GLU A 122 -21.20 -11.52 8.37
N LEU A 123 -21.35 -12.12 9.56
CA LEU A 123 -20.28 -12.17 10.54
C LEU A 123 -19.46 -13.45 10.35
N VAL A 124 -18.29 -13.35 9.73
CA VAL A 124 -17.38 -14.47 9.51
C VAL A 124 -16.13 -14.30 10.37
N GLY A 125 -15.91 -15.19 11.34
CA GLY A 125 -14.72 -15.17 12.20
C GLY A 125 -14.56 -13.90 13.05
N GLY A 126 -15.67 -13.26 13.44
CA GLY A 126 -15.67 -12.06 14.28
C GLY A 126 -15.39 -10.75 13.53
N ARG A 127 -15.26 -10.78 12.20
CA ARG A 127 -15.20 -9.59 11.33
C ARG A 127 -16.38 -9.60 10.36
N GLY A 128 -17.05 -8.47 10.21
CA GLY A 128 -18.16 -8.33 9.27
C GLY A 128 -17.64 -8.39 7.83
N GLN A 129 -18.25 -9.23 6.99
CA GLN A 129 -18.01 -9.31 5.56
C GLN A 129 -19.30 -9.03 4.81
N VAL A 130 -19.16 -8.55 3.58
CA VAL A 130 -20.27 -8.29 2.67
C VAL A 130 -19.98 -8.91 1.32
N SER A 131 -20.94 -9.64 0.76
CA SER A 131 -20.90 -10.11 -0.62
C SER A 131 -21.56 -9.07 -1.52
N VAL A 132 -20.80 -8.58 -2.50
CA VAL A 132 -21.24 -7.57 -3.46
C VAL A 132 -21.74 -8.27 -4.71
N THR A 133 -22.98 -7.98 -5.11
CA THR A 133 -23.60 -8.56 -6.32
C THR A 133 -23.72 -7.50 -7.41
N VAL A 134 -23.21 -7.78 -8.61
CA VAL A 134 -23.39 -6.90 -9.76
C VAL A 134 -24.82 -7.00 -10.28
N THR A 135 -25.54 -5.88 -10.30
CA THR A 135 -26.90 -5.80 -10.83
C THR A 135 -26.91 -5.19 -12.23
N GLY A 136 -27.54 -5.89 -13.17
CA GLY A 136 -27.65 -5.45 -14.56
C GLY A 136 -26.47 -5.86 -15.43
N GLU A 137 -26.35 -5.23 -16.59
CA GLU A 137 -25.21 -5.42 -17.49
C GLU A 137 -24.05 -4.49 -17.09
N VAL A 138 -22.82 -4.98 -17.25
CA VAL A 138 -21.62 -4.15 -17.09
C VAL A 138 -21.60 -3.12 -18.22
N GLY A 139 -21.62 -1.84 -17.88
CA GLY A 139 -21.61 -0.73 -18.84
C GLY A 139 -20.23 -0.44 -19.42
N ASP A 140 -20.19 0.35 -20.48
CA ASP A 140 -18.95 0.88 -21.06
C ASP A 140 -18.67 2.29 -20.56
N ILE A 141 -17.40 2.63 -20.42
CA ILE A 141 -16.97 4.00 -20.12
C ILE A 141 -16.89 4.80 -21.42
N GLU A 142 -17.51 5.98 -21.42
CA GLU A 142 -17.52 6.88 -22.57
C GLU A 142 -16.08 7.27 -22.98
N GLY A 143 -15.80 7.18 -24.28
CA GLY A 143 -14.47 7.47 -24.84
C GLY A 143 -13.49 6.29 -24.83
N TYR A 144 -13.89 5.11 -24.32
CA TYR A 144 -13.09 3.88 -24.36
C TYR A 144 -13.71 2.80 -25.28
N PRO A 145 -12.90 1.85 -25.80
CA PRO A 145 -13.44 0.68 -26.49
C PRO A 145 -14.32 -0.18 -25.57
N PRO A 146 -15.35 -0.85 -26.13
CA PRO A 146 -16.27 -1.65 -25.34
C PRO A 146 -15.59 -2.88 -24.75
N VAL A 147 -16.01 -3.27 -23.55
CA VAL A 147 -15.47 -4.44 -22.85
C VAL A 147 -15.92 -5.75 -23.54
N PRO A 148 -15.02 -6.71 -23.78
CA PRO A 148 -15.36 -8.05 -24.28
C PRO A 148 -16.40 -8.80 -23.43
N LEU A 149 -17.24 -9.63 -24.09
CA LEU A 149 -18.41 -10.28 -23.47
C LEU A 149 -18.01 -11.31 -22.38
N ASP A 150 -16.88 -11.98 -22.56
CA ASP A 150 -16.27 -12.89 -21.59
C ASP A 150 -15.91 -12.18 -20.28
N ILE A 151 -15.28 -11.00 -20.38
CA ILE A 151 -14.95 -10.19 -19.20
C ILE A 151 -16.22 -9.67 -18.53
N ARG A 152 -17.22 -9.19 -19.30
CA ARG A 152 -18.50 -8.75 -18.71
C ARG A 152 -19.20 -9.88 -17.95
N THR A 153 -19.18 -11.09 -18.51
CA THR A 153 -19.78 -12.27 -17.89
C THR A 153 -19.04 -12.66 -16.61
N SER A 154 -17.71 -12.58 -16.63
CA SER A 154 -16.86 -12.88 -15.46
C SER A 154 -17.05 -11.88 -14.33
N ILE A 155 -17.13 -10.57 -14.64
CA ILE A 155 -17.42 -9.53 -13.65
C ILE A 155 -18.80 -9.74 -13.02
N ARG A 156 -19.82 -10.02 -13.86
CA ARG A 156 -21.21 -10.18 -13.41
C ARG A 156 -21.42 -11.42 -12.54
N ASN A 157 -20.82 -12.54 -12.93
CA ASN A 157 -21.03 -13.83 -12.28
C ASN A 157 -19.99 -14.11 -11.17
N GLY A 158 -18.98 -13.24 -11.02
CA GLY A 158 -17.96 -13.37 -9.99
C GLY A 158 -18.52 -13.15 -8.58
N GLU A 159 -17.90 -13.80 -7.60
CA GLU A 159 -18.22 -13.65 -6.18
C GLU A 159 -17.25 -12.66 -5.53
N TRP A 160 -17.79 -11.56 -5.00
CA TRP A 160 -17.00 -10.40 -4.58
C TRP A 160 -17.21 -10.08 -3.10
N THR A 161 -16.34 -10.61 -2.24
CA THR A 161 -16.43 -10.36 -0.78
C THR A 161 -15.48 -9.25 -0.33
N PHE A 162 -15.98 -8.36 0.53
CA PHE A 162 -15.20 -7.26 1.13
C PHE A 162 -15.47 -7.14 2.64
N PRO A 163 -14.55 -6.50 3.40
CA PRO A 163 -14.81 -6.13 4.80
C PRO A 163 -15.99 -5.15 4.90
N ALA A 164 -16.90 -5.36 5.85
CA ALA A 164 -18.09 -4.53 6.02
C ALA A 164 -17.87 -3.32 6.96
N ASP A 165 -16.69 -3.21 7.59
CA ASP A 165 -16.32 -2.16 8.55
C ASP A 165 -15.83 -0.86 7.90
N ILE A 166 -16.01 -0.72 6.59
CA ILE A 166 -15.55 0.43 5.79
C ILE A 166 -16.71 1.15 5.08
N PRO A 167 -16.60 2.47 4.83
CA PRO A 167 -17.65 3.25 4.16
C PRO A 167 -17.92 2.78 2.72
N LEU A 168 -19.15 3.01 2.21
CA LEU A 168 -19.54 2.62 0.84
C LEU A 168 -18.59 3.17 -0.23
N VAL A 169 -18.14 4.41 -0.10
CA VAL A 169 -17.20 5.03 -1.06
C VAL A 169 -15.84 4.33 -1.07
N GLU A 170 -15.40 3.83 0.09
CA GLU A 170 -14.16 3.06 0.18
C GLU A 170 -14.35 1.65 -0.40
N LEU A 171 -15.52 1.03 -0.18
CA LEU A 171 -15.89 -0.25 -0.82
C LEU A 171 -15.94 -0.14 -2.35
N GLU A 172 -16.58 0.91 -2.88
CA GLU A 172 -16.63 1.21 -4.32
C GLU A 172 -15.23 1.31 -4.90
N SER A 173 -14.34 2.05 -4.22
CA SER A 173 -12.95 2.23 -4.66
C SER A 173 -12.18 0.91 -4.64
N ARG A 174 -12.29 0.12 -3.54
CA ARG A 174 -11.62 -1.19 -3.43
C ARG A 174 -12.15 -2.20 -4.44
N TYR A 175 -13.44 -2.16 -4.74
CA TYR A 175 -14.03 -3.04 -5.73
C TYR A 175 -13.56 -2.64 -7.14
N ALA A 176 -13.57 -1.36 -7.48
CA ALA A 176 -13.02 -0.85 -8.73
C ALA A 176 -11.55 -1.24 -8.91
N ASP A 177 -10.71 -1.04 -7.89
CA ASP A 177 -9.29 -1.42 -7.90
C ASP A 177 -9.11 -2.93 -8.10
N ARG A 178 -9.94 -3.76 -7.45
CA ARG A 178 -9.88 -5.22 -7.60
C ARG A 178 -10.22 -5.65 -9.02
N LEU A 179 -11.33 -5.16 -9.58
CA LEU A 179 -11.72 -5.44 -10.96
C LEU A 179 -10.67 -4.97 -11.96
N GLN A 180 -10.10 -3.79 -11.73
CA GLN A 180 -9.06 -3.24 -12.58
C GLN A 180 -7.82 -4.13 -12.62
N ASN A 181 -7.38 -4.63 -11.47
CA ASN A 181 -6.20 -5.48 -11.37
C ASN A 181 -6.46 -6.91 -11.87
N GLU A 182 -7.64 -7.47 -11.61
CA GLU A 182 -7.99 -8.84 -11.97
C GLU A 182 -8.15 -9.01 -13.49
N PHE A 183 -8.77 -8.02 -14.14
CA PHE A 183 -9.06 -8.06 -15.58
C PHE A 183 -8.18 -7.11 -16.42
N ASP A 184 -7.17 -6.46 -15.82
CA ASP A 184 -6.27 -5.49 -16.47
C ASP A 184 -7.02 -4.34 -17.20
N LEU A 185 -8.17 -3.93 -16.65
CA LEU A 185 -9.08 -2.94 -17.25
C LEU A 185 -8.41 -1.57 -17.31
N ALA A 186 -8.70 -0.78 -18.35
CA ALA A 186 -8.12 0.56 -18.46
C ALA A 186 -8.66 1.54 -17.42
N ALA A 187 -9.94 1.40 -17.11
CA ALA A 187 -10.66 2.19 -16.13
C ALA A 187 -11.88 1.38 -15.67
N VAL A 188 -12.29 1.59 -14.43
CA VAL A 188 -13.49 0.97 -13.85
C VAL A 188 -14.18 2.01 -12.98
N GLU A 189 -15.49 2.14 -13.13
CA GLU A 189 -16.35 2.89 -12.22
C GLU A 189 -17.33 1.91 -11.58
N VAL A 190 -17.43 1.98 -10.25
CA VAL A 190 -18.31 1.13 -9.44
C VAL A 190 -19.16 2.04 -8.57
N ARG A 191 -20.47 1.76 -8.50
CA ARG A 191 -21.38 2.35 -7.51
C ARG A 191 -22.09 1.27 -6.74
N LEU A 192 -22.13 1.40 -5.41
CA LEU A 192 -22.83 0.48 -4.52
C LEU A 192 -24.02 1.17 -3.85
N ASP A 193 -25.11 0.43 -3.71
CA ASP A 193 -26.18 0.80 -2.78
C ASP A 193 -25.94 0.24 -1.36
N GLU A 194 -26.80 0.63 -0.42
CA GLU A 194 -26.74 0.18 0.98
C GLU A 194 -27.01 -1.33 1.14
N ARG A 195 -27.41 -2.02 0.07
CA ARG A 195 -27.66 -3.47 0.02
C ARG A 195 -26.54 -4.24 -0.70
N ALA A 196 -25.39 -3.63 -0.92
CA ALA A 196 -24.25 -4.21 -1.63
C ALA A 196 -24.56 -4.62 -3.09
N ARG A 197 -25.52 -3.95 -3.73
CA ARG A 197 -25.78 -4.11 -5.17
C ARG A 197 -24.92 -3.12 -5.93
N ALA A 198 -24.07 -3.64 -6.81
CA ALA A 198 -23.14 -2.85 -7.58
C ALA A 198 -23.65 -2.61 -9.00
N THR A 199 -23.51 -1.37 -9.48
CA THR A 199 -23.49 -1.07 -10.92
C THR A 199 -22.05 -0.80 -11.34
N VAL A 200 -21.63 -1.44 -12.42
CA VAL A 200 -20.23 -1.43 -12.87
C VAL A 200 -20.19 -0.93 -14.31
N SER A 201 -19.34 0.06 -14.56
CA SER A 201 -18.92 0.46 -15.91
C SER A 201 -17.42 0.23 -16.04
N ALA A 202 -16.98 -0.36 -17.14
CA ALA A 202 -15.57 -0.67 -17.34
C ALA A 202 -15.11 -0.27 -18.74
N ALA A 203 -13.81 -0.04 -18.87
CA ALA A 203 -13.13 0.16 -20.14
C ALA A 203 -12.31 -1.09 -20.49
N ALA A 204 -12.27 -1.44 -21.78
CA ALA A 204 -11.51 -2.59 -22.25
C ALA A 204 -10.03 -2.54 -21.76
N PRO A 205 -9.39 -3.69 -21.53
CA PRO A 205 -8.01 -3.74 -21.07
C PRO A 205 -7.03 -2.96 -21.95
N VAL A 206 -6.18 -2.11 -21.35
CA VAL A 206 -5.13 -1.37 -22.07
C VAL A 206 -3.91 -2.26 -22.31
N GLY A 207 -3.99 -3.03 -23.39
CA GLY A 207 -2.84 -3.48 -24.16
C GLY A 207 -2.13 -4.73 -23.63
N GLY A 208 -2.62 -5.90 -24.06
CA GLY A 208 -2.03 -7.21 -23.75
C GLY A 208 -0.74 -7.57 -24.50
N LEU A 209 -0.11 -6.67 -25.26
CA LEU A 209 1.14 -6.98 -26.03
C LEU A 209 2.21 -5.87 -25.96
N SER A 210 1.86 -4.58 -25.95
CA SER A 210 2.82 -3.48 -26.04
C SER A 210 3.78 -3.38 -24.84
N LYS A 211 3.28 -3.59 -23.61
CA LYS A 211 4.11 -3.67 -22.39
C LYS A 211 4.96 -4.94 -22.31
N ARG A 212 4.61 -5.95 -23.12
CA ARG A 212 5.08 -7.34 -22.97
C ARG A 212 6.09 -7.73 -24.06
N LEU A 213 6.23 -6.89 -25.08
CA LEU A 213 7.14 -7.09 -26.20
C LEU A 213 8.52 -6.49 -25.86
N PRO A 214 9.61 -7.27 -25.90
CA PRO A 214 10.95 -6.72 -25.66
C PRO A 214 11.32 -5.65 -26.69
N THR A 215 12.15 -4.68 -26.28
CA THR A 215 12.63 -3.62 -27.16
C THR A 215 13.30 -4.21 -28.41
N GLY A 216 12.93 -3.70 -29.59
CA GLY A 216 13.46 -4.15 -30.87
C GLY A 216 12.72 -5.35 -31.50
N LYS A 217 11.82 -6.01 -30.77
CA LYS A 217 10.99 -7.10 -31.31
C LYS A 217 9.71 -6.58 -31.98
N ARG A 218 9.03 -7.46 -32.70
CA ARG A 218 7.71 -7.25 -33.33
C ARG A 218 6.78 -8.38 -32.93
N ALA A 219 5.53 -8.05 -32.61
CA ALA A 219 4.51 -9.05 -32.34
C ALA A 219 3.97 -9.56 -33.68
N VAL A 220 4.04 -10.87 -33.90
CA VAL A 220 3.57 -11.51 -35.13
C VAL A 220 2.67 -12.68 -34.75
N SER A 221 1.43 -12.67 -35.23
CA SER A 221 0.47 -13.74 -34.95
C SER A 221 0.44 -14.74 -36.09
N VAL A 222 0.70 -16.02 -35.79
CA VAL A 222 0.66 -17.12 -36.75
C VAL A 222 -0.32 -18.19 -36.31
N THR A 223 -0.90 -18.88 -37.28
CA THR A 223 -1.66 -20.12 -37.04
C THR A 223 -0.68 -21.28 -37.03
N ALA A 224 -0.75 -22.13 -36.01
CA ALA A 224 0.12 -23.28 -35.89
C ALA A 224 -0.56 -24.40 -35.08
N LEU A 225 0.00 -25.60 -35.14
CA LEU A 225 -0.35 -26.67 -34.21
C LEU A 225 0.35 -26.40 -32.87
N VAL A 226 -0.42 -25.92 -31.90
CA VAL A 226 0.03 -25.51 -30.58
C VAL A 226 0.06 -26.70 -29.63
N PRO A 227 1.16 -26.97 -28.90
CA PRO A 227 1.17 -28.01 -27.88
C PRO A 227 0.41 -27.58 -26.64
N THR A 228 -0.14 -28.56 -25.91
CA THR A 228 -0.70 -28.36 -24.57
C THR A 228 0.33 -27.72 -23.64
N GLY A 229 -0.12 -26.85 -22.73
CA GLY A 229 0.76 -26.25 -21.74
C GLY A 229 1.62 -25.08 -22.27
N LEU A 230 1.54 -24.73 -23.57
CA LEU A 230 2.26 -23.58 -24.11
C LEU A 230 1.87 -22.32 -23.33
N ALA A 231 2.86 -21.68 -22.73
CA ALA A 231 2.67 -20.52 -21.90
C ALA A 231 3.36 -19.30 -22.53
N ARG A 232 2.92 -18.13 -22.08
CA ARG A 232 3.65 -16.89 -22.35
C ARG A 232 5.09 -16.99 -21.84
N GLY A 233 6.03 -16.50 -22.66
CA GLY A 233 7.46 -16.48 -22.35
C GLY A 233 8.17 -17.81 -22.59
N ASP A 234 7.50 -18.81 -23.15
CA ASP A 234 8.17 -19.99 -23.69
C ASP A 234 8.98 -19.61 -24.94
N GLU A 235 10.14 -20.24 -25.08
CA GLU A 235 11.01 -20.10 -26.25
C GLU A 235 10.60 -21.12 -27.29
N VAL A 236 10.36 -20.67 -28.51
CA VAL A 236 9.86 -21.49 -29.61
C VAL A 236 10.68 -21.31 -30.87
N VAL A 237 10.62 -22.34 -31.70
CA VAL A 237 11.19 -22.38 -33.03
C VAL A 237 10.08 -22.69 -34.02
N VAL A 238 9.86 -21.78 -34.96
CA VAL A 238 8.92 -21.95 -36.06
C VAL A 238 9.70 -22.29 -37.32
N VAL A 239 9.35 -23.40 -37.95
CA VAL A 239 9.89 -23.81 -39.25
C VAL A 239 8.90 -23.35 -40.33
N THR A 240 9.38 -22.57 -41.27
CA THR A 240 8.67 -22.14 -42.47
C THR A 240 9.48 -22.51 -43.72
N ASP A 241 8.88 -22.43 -44.89
CA ASP A 241 9.57 -22.67 -46.18
C ASP A 241 10.81 -21.79 -46.36
N GLY A 242 10.76 -20.56 -45.82
CA GLY A 242 11.84 -19.58 -45.84
C GLY A 242 12.92 -19.82 -44.79
N GLY A 243 12.79 -20.86 -43.96
CA GLY A 243 13.78 -21.28 -42.97
C GLY A 243 13.24 -21.32 -41.53
N THR A 244 14.15 -21.23 -40.57
CA THR A 244 13.84 -21.39 -39.15
C THR A 244 13.88 -20.06 -38.41
N VAL A 245 12.84 -19.76 -37.64
CA VAL A 245 12.70 -18.53 -36.85
C VAL A 245 12.58 -18.87 -35.36
N SER A 246 13.53 -18.38 -34.57
CA SER A 246 13.44 -18.40 -33.11
C SER A 246 12.65 -17.20 -32.59
N ALA A 247 11.74 -17.44 -31.66
CA ALA A 247 10.90 -16.41 -31.06
C ALA A 247 10.49 -16.79 -29.63
N SER A 248 9.98 -15.83 -28.87
CA SER A 248 9.30 -16.11 -27.60
C SER A 248 7.80 -15.87 -27.70
N VAL A 249 7.00 -16.63 -26.95
CA VAL A 249 5.54 -16.50 -26.97
C VAL A 249 5.12 -15.23 -26.23
N ALA A 250 4.50 -14.30 -26.96
CA ALA A 250 3.92 -13.07 -26.39
C ALA A 250 2.48 -13.27 -25.90
N GLY A 251 1.73 -14.17 -26.56
CA GLY A 251 0.38 -14.56 -26.18
C GLY A 251 -0.07 -15.82 -26.92
N VAL A 252 -1.00 -16.55 -26.32
CA VAL A 252 -1.67 -17.69 -26.95
C VAL A 252 -3.17 -17.43 -26.93
N GLU A 253 -3.85 -17.67 -28.04
CA GLU A 253 -5.30 -17.69 -28.08
C GLU A 253 -5.76 -18.99 -27.40
N SER A 254 -6.13 -18.91 -26.11
CA SER A 254 -6.68 -20.05 -25.37
C SER A 254 -8.19 -19.88 -25.18
N VAL A 255 -8.96 -20.81 -25.73
CA VAL A 255 -10.33 -21.09 -25.30
C VAL A 255 -10.21 -22.08 -24.14
N VAL A 256 -10.86 -21.78 -23.01
CA VAL A 256 -10.97 -22.57 -21.74
C VAL A 256 -9.95 -22.22 -20.65
N GLU A 257 -10.44 -21.48 -19.64
CA GLU A 257 -9.96 -21.57 -18.26
C GLU A 257 -10.27 -22.98 -17.77
N THR A 258 -9.25 -23.78 -17.42
CA THR A 258 -9.50 -25.04 -16.72
C THR A 258 -10.04 -24.68 -15.34
N PRO A 259 -11.26 -25.12 -14.96
CA PRO A 259 -11.73 -24.98 -13.60
C PRO A 259 -10.68 -25.60 -12.68
N SER A 260 -10.34 -24.90 -11.61
CA SER A 260 -9.67 -25.54 -10.49
C SER A 260 -10.64 -26.62 -10.00
N ASP A 261 -10.37 -27.89 -10.27
CA ASP A 261 -11.05 -29.00 -9.61
C ASP A 261 -10.91 -28.77 -8.10
N ALA A 262 -11.99 -28.29 -7.51
CA ALA A 262 -12.17 -28.05 -6.09
C ALA A 262 -13.34 -28.93 -5.68
N ASP A 263 -13.15 -30.24 -5.80
CA ASP A 263 -14.05 -31.26 -5.25
C ASP A 263 -13.27 -32.58 -5.14
N GLU A 264 -12.29 -32.65 -4.24
CA GLU A 264 -11.90 -33.91 -3.59
C GLU A 264 -11.50 -33.60 -2.13
N ASP A 265 -12.44 -33.96 -1.25
CA ASP A 265 -12.36 -34.36 0.16
C ASP A 265 -11.77 -33.41 1.23
N GLU A 266 -12.70 -32.95 2.08
CA GLU A 266 -12.47 -32.40 3.42
C GLU A 266 -11.74 -33.44 4.30
N ASP A 267 -10.45 -33.24 4.56
CA ASP A 267 -9.78 -33.46 5.86
C ASP A 267 -8.25 -33.31 5.72
N ASP A 268 -7.76 -32.07 5.59
CA ASP A 268 -6.43 -31.69 6.11
C ASP A 268 -6.24 -30.16 6.10
N ALA A 269 -6.47 -29.53 7.26
CA ALA A 269 -6.48 -28.06 7.41
C ALA A 269 -5.08 -27.38 7.37
N ASP A 270 -4.03 -28.04 6.85
CA ASP A 270 -2.66 -27.47 6.78
C ASP A 270 -1.97 -27.66 5.40
N ALA A 271 -2.73 -27.97 4.33
CA ALA A 271 -2.18 -28.03 2.98
C ALA A 271 -2.09 -26.62 2.33
N PRO A 272 -0.92 -26.18 1.83
CA PRO A 272 -0.79 -24.87 1.21
C PRO A 272 -1.63 -24.78 -0.08
N LYS A 273 -2.54 -23.80 -0.15
CA LYS A 273 -3.34 -23.45 -1.33
C LYS A 273 -2.46 -23.41 -2.58
N ALA A 274 -2.86 -24.16 -3.61
CA ALA A 274 -2.11 -24.25 -4.87
C ALA A 274 -1.89 -22.85 -5.45
N ALA A 275 -0.63 -22.55 -5.83
CA ALA A 275 -0.30 -21.28 -6.44
C ALA A 275 -1.09 -21.09 -7.76
N PRO A 276 -1.53 -19.87 -8.09
CA PRO A 276 -2.24 -19.60 -9.34
C PRO A 276 -1.37 -20.03 -10.53
N ARG A 277 -1.90 -20.91 -11.39
CA ARG A 277 -1.22 -21.34 -12.62
C ARG A 277 -1.40 -20.24 -13.66
N ALA A 278 -0.32 -19.85 -14.33
CA ALA A 278 -0.41 -18.95 -15.47
C ALA A 278 -1.26 -19.63 -16.58
N PRO A 279 -2.08 -18.89 -17.33
CA PRO A 279 -2.88 -19.46 -18.40
C PRO A 279 -1.99 -20.12 -19.45
N THR A 280 -2.32 -21.35 -19.82
CA THR A 280 -1.59 -22.15 -20.81
C THR A 280 -2.52 -22.64 -21.90
N ALA A 281 -1.99 -22.90 -23.09
CA ALA A 281 -2.75 -23.44 -24.20
C ALA A 281 -3.34 -24.83 -23.88
N VAL A 282 -4.59 -25.05 -24.30
CA VAL A 282 -5.23 -26.38 -24.32
C VAL A 282 -4.59 -27.29 -25.38
N GLY A 283 -3.90 -26.70 -26.36
CA GLY A 283 -3.27 -27.41 -27.47
C GLY A 283 -4.22 -27.66 -28.64
N GLY A 284 -3.66 -28.08 -29.78
CA GLY A 284 -4.37 -28.21 -31.06
C GLY A 284 -4.09 -27.06 -32.02
N GLU A 285 -4.85 -26.95 -33.11
CA GLU A 285 -4.73 -25.81 -34.01
C GLU A 285 -5.16 -24.53 -33.32
N GLY A 286 -4.30 -23.51 -33.34
CA GLY A 286 -4.57 -22.25 -32.68
C GLY A 286 -3.70 -21.12 -33.20
N ARG A 287 -4.04 -19.91 -32.78
CA ARG A 287 -3.24 -18.72 -33.08
C ARG A 287 -2.31 -18.41 -31.91
N VAL A 288 -1.04 -18.19 -32.23
CA VAL A 288 -0.02 -17.79 -31.26
C VAL A 288 0.58 -16.47 -31.71
N THR A 289 0.70 -15.52 -30.78
CA THR A 289 1.44 -14.28 -31.02
C THR A 289 2.87 -14.44 -30.51
N LEU A 290 3.82 -14.25 -31.41
CA LEU A 290 5.25 -14.40 -31.18
C LEU A 290 5.95 -13.04 -31.13
N ALA A 291 6.94 -12.92 -30.25
CA ALA A 291 7.88 -11.81 -30.22
C ALA A 291 9.10 -12.16 -31.09
N VAL A 292 9.16 -11.56 -32.29
CA VAL A 292 10.13 -11.90 -33.34
C VAL A 292 11.07 -10.72 -33.60
N ASP A 293 12.32 -11.00 -33.97
CA ASP A 293 13.23 -9.94 -34.46
C ASP A 293 12.73 -9.34 -35.76
N ARG A 294 12.92 -8.02 -35.93
CA ARG A 294 12.47 -7.27 -37.12
C ARG A 294 12.87 -7.94 -38.44
N GLY A 295 14.10 -8.47 -38.54
CA GLY A 295 14.61 -9.10 -39.76
C GLY A 295 14.04 -10.49 -40.08
N LYS A 296 13.25 -11.07 -39.18
CA LYS A 296 12.63 -12.41 -39.34
C LYS A 296 11.10 -12.35 -39.48
N VAL A 297 10.52 -11.14 -39.50
CA VAL A 297 9.07 -10.95 -39.62
C VAL A 297 8.58 -11.39 -41.01
N GLU A 298 9.27 -11.00 -42.08
CA GLU A 298 8.86 -11.32 -43.45
C GLU A 298 8.85 -12.83 -43.72
N SER A 299 9.84 -13.58 -43.21
CA SER A 299 9.88 -15.04 -43.36
C SER A 299 8.77 -15.77 -42.61
N LEU A 300 8.17 -15.12 -41.60
CA LEU A 300 7.11 -15.69 -40.77
C LEU A 300 5.71 -15.27 -41.24
N LEU A 301 5.60 -14.15 -41.98
CA LEU A 301 4.35 -13.68 -42.58
C LEU A 301 4.17 -14.13 -44.04
N GLY A 302 5.27 -14.43 -44.73
CA GLY A 302 5.26 -14.83 -46.14
C GLY A 302 4.99 -16.31 -46.40
N SER A 303 4.93 -17.13 -45.35
CA SER A 303 4.77 -18.58 -45.44
C SER A 303 4.02 -19.10 -44.21
N ASP A 304 3.33 -20.23 -44.35
CA ASP A 304 2.67 -20.90 -43.24
C ASP A 304 3.69 -21.58 -42.31
N ALA A 305 3.31 -21.75 -41.04
CA ALA A 305 4.13 -22.46 -40.07
C ALA A 305 4.00 -23.98 -40.27
N GLU A 306 4.96 -24.61 -40.94
CA GLU A 306 4.99 -26.06 -41.15
C GLU A 306 5.17 -26.83 -39.84
N ARG A 307 6.02 -26.30 -38.94
CA ARG A 307 6.30 -26.91 -37.64
C ARG A 307 6.48 -25.87 -36.56
N PHE A 308 5.86 -26.13 -35.41
CA PHE A 308 5.96 -25.31 -34.22
C PHE A 308 6.60 -26.13 -33.09
N ILE A 309 7.80 -25.75 -32.67
CA ILE A 309 8.60 -26.50 -31.71
C ILE A 309 8.81 -25.66 -30.46
N VAL A 310 8.41 -26.18 -29.31
CA VAL A 310 8.72 -25.54 -28.02
C VAL A 310 10.08 -26.02 -27.54
N THR A 311 10.96 -25.07 -27.25
CA THR A 311 12.30 -25.35 -26.79
C THR A 311 12.38 -25.33 -25.27
N SER A 312 13.23 -26.18 -24.70
CA SER A 312 13.48 -26.18 -23.26
C SER A 312 14.16 -24.88 -22.85
N ARG A 313 13.60 -24.20 -21.84
CA ARG A 313 14.21 -23.03 -21.18
C ARG A 313 15.29 -23.43 -20.16
N GLY A 314 15.59 -24.72 -20.04
CA GLY A 314 16.43 -25.27 -18.98
C GLY A 314 15.76 -25.19 -17.62
N VAL A 315 16.48 -25.61 -16.57
CA VAL A 315 16.06 -25.38 -15.19
C VAL A 315 16.43 -23.95 -14.80
N ARG A 316 15.43 -23.16 -14.40
CA ARG A 316 15.67 -21.87 -13.75
C ARG A 316 16.40 -22.17 -12.43
N ARG A 317 17.72 -21.91 -12.40
CA ARG A 317 18.63 -22.26 -11.29
C ARG A 317 18.11 -21.74 -9.94
N GLU A 318 17.39 -20.63 -9.96
CA GLU A 318 16.74 -20.05 -8.79
C GLU A 318 15.65 -20.95 -8.18
N PHE A 319 14.83 -21.63 -9.01
CA PHE A 319 13.80 -22.56 -8.52
C PHE A 319 14.38 -23.90 -8.11
N GLU A 320 15.45 -24.33 -8.77
CA GLU A 320 16.23 -25.50 -8.35
C GLU A 320 16.86 -25.28 -6.97
N LEU A 321 17.46 -24.11 -6.74
CA LEU A 321 18.00 -23.73 -5.44
C LEU A 321 16.93 -23.75 -4.33
N VAL A 322 15.75 -23.17 -4.59
CA VAL A 322 14.62 -23.21 -3.64
C VAL A 322 14.16 -24.65 -3.38
N SER A 323 14.15 -25.49 -4.42
CA SER A 323 13.78 -26.90 -4.30
C SER A 323 14.81 -27.71 -3.50
N LEU A 324 16.11 -27.44 -3.69
CA LEU A 324 17.20 -28.05 -2.91
C LEU A 324 17.13 -27.63 -1.43
N LEU A 325 16.89 -26.35 -1.15
CA LEU A 325 16.70 -25.84 0.21
C LEU A 325 15.48 -26.49 0.88
N ARG A 326 14.36 -26.62 0.16
CA ARG A 326 13.16 -27.30 0.67
C ARG A 326 13.40 -28.78 0.97
N ARG A 327 14.15 -29.47 0.10
CA ARG A 327 14.55 -30.88 0.29
C ARG A 327 15.47 -31.04 1.49
N ALA A 328 16.35 -30.07 1.73
CA ALA A 328 17.21 -30.00 2.92
C ALA A 328 16.45 -29.56 4.20
N GLY A 329 15.11 -29.56 4.19
CA GLY A 329 14.29 -29.19 5.35
C GLY A 329 14.24 -27.70 5.66
N LYS A 330 14.76 -26.83 4.78
CA LYS A 330 14.70 -25.38 4.95
C LYS A 330 13.40 -24.81 4.37
N ARG A 331 12.93 -23.73 4.96
CA ARG A 331 11.75 -22.95 4.56
C ARG A 331 12.11 -21.48 4.50
N PHE A 332 11.29 -20.70 3.80
CA PHE A 332 11.39 -19.25 3.74
C PHE A 332 10.21 -18.70 4.53
N SER A 333 10.45 -17.76 5.43
CA SER A 333 9.39 -17.03 6.14
C SER A 333 9.58 -15.53 5.98
N ARG A 334 8.45 -14.82 5.99
CA ARG A 334 8.38 -13.37 6.03
C ARG A 334 7.91 -12.98 7.42
N LEU A 335 8.72 -12.19 8.13
CA LEU A 335 8.47 -11.80 9.51
C LEU A 335 8.42 -10.28 9.63
N SER A 336 7.48 -9.76 10.41
CA SER A 336 7.43 -8.35 10.76
C SER A 336 8.11 -8.13 12.11
N VAL A 337 8.88 -7.05 12.23
CA VAL A 337 9.58 -6.70 13.46
C VAL A 337 8.64 -5.88 14.35
N GLY A 338 8.35 -6.41 15.54
CA GLY A 338 7.54 -5.77 16.56
C GLY A 338 8.24 -4.56 17.21
N ALA A 339 7.44 -3.63 17.73
CA ALA A 339 7.93 -2.53 18.55
C ALA A 339 8.39 -3.05 19.91
N GLU A 340 9.48 -2.49 20.46
CA GLU A 340 10.09 -2.92 21.73
C GLU A 340 10.59 -4.39 21.73
N GLY A 341 10.66 -5.02 20.55
CA GLY A 341 11.18 -6.37 20.37
C GLY A 341 12.71 -6.43 20.41
N PRO A 342 13.30 -7.63 20.49
CA PRO A 342 14.76 -7.82 20.56
C PRO A 342 15.50 -7.38 19.29
N LEU A 343 14.78 -7.10 18.19
CA LEU A 343 15.32 -6.59 16.94
C LEU A 343 15.03 -5.10 16.72
N ASP A 344 14.32 -4.42 17.62
CA ASP A 344 14.00 -3.00 17.46
C ASP A 344 15.21 -2.11 17.81
N GLY A 345 15.71 -1.36 16.82
CA GLY A 345 16.84 -0.44 16.98
C GLY A 345 18.19 -1.14 17.17
N VAL A 346 18.33 -2.40 16.77
CA VAL A 346 19.59 -3.15 16.85
C VAL A 346 20.03 -3.69 15.49
N THR A 347 21.33 -3.95 15.36
CA THR A 347 21.88 -4.55 14.14
C THR A 347 21.73 -6.07 14.14
N LEU A 348 21.61 -6.67 12.95
CA LEU A 348 21.54 -8.12 12.77
C LEU A 348 22.73 -8.86 13.41
N GLY A 349 23.92 -8.27 13.38
CA GLY A 349 25.13 -8.83 13.98
C GLY A 349 25.07 -8.81 15.50
N LYS A 350 24.57 -7.73 16.10
CA LYS A 350 24.39 -7.64 17.57
C LYS A 350 23.29 -8.57 18.06
N ALA A 351 22.22 -8.73 17.29
CA ALA A 351 21.14 -9.65 17.59
C ALA A 351 21.54 -11.13 17.45
N GLY A 352 22.64 -11.42 16.75
CA GLY A 352 23.17 -12.78 16.63
C GLY A 352 22.17 -13.76 16.03
N VAL A 353 21.30 -13.32 15.11
CA VAL A 353 20.12 -14.09 14.64
C VAL A 353 20.46 -15.52 14.19
N ARG A 354 21.60 -15.68 13.51
CA ARG A 354 22.06 -16.99 13.03
C ARG A 354 22.47 -17.91 14.18
N ASP A 355 23.15 -17.38 15.18
CA ASP A 355 23.69 -18.17 16.29
C ASP A 355 22.61 -18.46 17.34
N ALA A 356 21.73 -17.48 17.59
CA ALA A 356 20.65 -17.58 18.58
C ALA A 356 19.48 -18.43 18.09
N TYR A 357 19.11 -18.34 16.80
CA TYR A 357 17.90 -18.97 16.27
C TYR A 357 18.14 -19.94 15.12
N GLY A 358 19.37 -20.09 14.61
CA GLY A 358 19.66 -20.98 13.47
C GLY A 358 19.09 -20.48 12.13
N VAL A 359 18.68 -19.21 12.06
CA VAL A 359 18.02 -18.60 10.91
C VAL A 359 18.99 -17.66 10.16
N ALA A 360 18.94 -17.67 8.83
CA ALA A 360 19.66 -16.72 7.98
C ALA A 360 18.69 -15.68 7.38
N VAL A 361 18.91 -14.40 7.68
CA VAL A 361 18.18 -13.30 7.05
C VAL A 361 18.75 -13.05 5.65
N LEU A 362 17.90 -13.15 4.63
CA LEU A 362 18.26 -12.95 3.22
C LEU A 362 17.92 -11.54 2.73
N ALA A 363 16.89 -10.91 3.29
CA ALA A 363 16.55 -9.53 2.95
C ALA A 363 15.84 -8.82 4.11
N VAL A 364 16.00 -7.50 4.16
CA VAL A 364 15.25 -6.58 5.02
C VAL A 364 14.51 -5.59 4.14
N ARG A 365 13.25 -5.30 4.48
CA ARG A 365 12.45 -4.27 3.83
C ARG A 365 12.03 -3.21 4.84
N HIS A 366 12.48 -1.97 4.61
CA HIS A 366 12.19 -0.79 5.44
C HIS A 366 11.50 0.27 4.59
N GLY A 367 10.27 0.68 4.95
CA GLY A 367 9.57 1.77 4.26
C GLY A 367 9.39 1.59 2.75
N GLY A 368 9.40 0.35 2.24
CA GLY A 368 9.34 0.03 0.82
C GLY A 368 10.68 -0.22 0.13
N ASN A 369 11.80 0.19 0.73
CA ASN A 369 13.15 -0.07 0.24
C ASN A 369 13.63 -1.46 0.64
N TRP A 370 14.43 -2.07 -0.22
CA TRP A 370 14.95 -3.42 -0.05
C TRP A 370 16.46 -3.42 0.14
N THR A 371 16.91 -4.17 1.15
CA THR A 371 18.30 -4.55 1.32
C THR A 371 18.43 -6.06 1.17
N ILE A 372 19.16 -6.50 0.16
CA ILE A 372 19.38 -7.93 -0.17
C ILE A 372 20.73 -8.37 0.38
N ALA A 373 20.78 -9.58 0.95
CA ALA A 373 21.96 -10.14 1.62
C ALA A 373 22.56 -9.16 2.65
N PRO A 374 21.75 -8.72 3.64
CA PRO A 374 22.20 -7.77 4.64
C PRO A 374 23.39 -8.33 5.42
N ARG A 375 24.33 -7.46 5.77
CA ARG A 375 25.48 -7.80 6.61
C ARG A 375 25.14 -7.54 8.08
N GLY A 376 26.05 -7.91 8.98
CA GLY A 376 25.82 -7.79 10.43
C GLY A 376 25.70 -6.35 10.95
N ASP A 377 26.08 -5.35 10.15
CA ASP A 377 25.91 -3.92 10.40
C ASP A 377 24.52 -3.38 10.01
N GLN A 378 23.67 -4.18 9.35
CA GLN A 378 22.32 -3.78 9.01
C GLN A 378 21.48 -3.57 10.27
N GLU A 379 21.07 -2.32 10.51
CA GLU A 379 20.09 -1.94 11.53
C GLU A 379 18.69 -2.41 11.13
N VAL A 380 17.93 -2.85 12.13
CA VAL A 380 16.54 -3.29 11.99
C VAL A 380 15.73 -2.51 13.02
N SER A 381 14.53 -2.11 12.63
CA SER A 381 13.61 -1.35 13.49
C SER A 381 12.19 -1.88 13.39
N ALA A 382 11.36 -1.52 14.38
CA ALA A 382 9.93 -1.82 14.36
C ALA A 382 9.28 -1.41 13.03
N GLY A 383 8.45 -2.30 12.48
CA GLY A 383 7.79 -2.12 11.18
C GLY A 383 8.62 -2.62 9.98
N ASP A 384 9.86 -3.03 10.18
CA ASP A 384 10.63 -3.71 9.14
C ASP A 384 10.07 -5.10 8.84
N THR A 385 10.25 -5.53 7.59
CA THR A 385 9.93 -6.89 7.17
C THR A 385 11.19 -7.66 6.85
N LEU A 386 11.44 -8.75 7.56
CA LEU A 386 12.56 -9.67 7.35
C LEU A 386 12.13 -10.85 6.49
N TYR A 387 13.00 -11.24 5.56
CA TYR A 387 12.86 -12.46 4.77
C TYR A 387 13.96 -13.42 5.17
N ALA A 388 13.58 -14.52 5.82
CA ALA A 388 14.52 -15.38 6.52
C ALA A 388 14.38 -16.85 6.09
N VAL A 389 15.48 -17.58 6.19
CA VAL A 389 15.56 -19.02 5.86
C VAL A 389 16.09 -19.81 7.04
N GLY A 390 15.37 -20.88 7.39
CA GLY A 390 15.70 -21.76 8.51
C GLY A 390 14.93 -23.07 8.41
N SER A 391 15.08 -23.98 9.37
CA SER A 391 14.12 -25.10 9.49
C SER A 391 12.75 -24.58 9.98
N ARG A 392 11.70 -25.41 9.93
CA ARG A 392 10.37 -25.01 10.43
C ARG A 392 10.44 -24.59 11.90
N SER A 393 11.11 -25.38 12.75
CA SER A 393 11.26 -25.07 14.18
C SER A 393 12.05 -23.79 14.44
N ASP A 394 13.15 -23.59 13.69
CA ASP A 394 14.01 -22.40 13.83
C ASP A 394 13.24 -21.12 13.49
N LEU A 395 12.46 -21.16 12.40
CA LEU A 395 11.66 -20.01 11.95
C LEU A 395 10.52 -19.71 12.92
N THR A 396 9.85 -20.73 13.47
CA THR A 396 8.79 -20.51 14.48
C THR A 396 9.36 -19.92 15.77
N ALA A 397 10.53 -20.40 16.23
CA ALA A 397 11.20 -19.82 17.40
C ALA A 397 11.64 -18.37 17.16
N PHE A 398 12.14 -18.08 15.95
CA PHE A 398 12.51 -16.72 15.55
C PHE A 398 11.29 -15.80 15.44
N GLU A 399 10.18 -16.27 14.87
CA GLU A 399 8.93 -15.51 14.75
C GLU A 399 8.37 -15.12 16.12
N GLY A 400 8.30 -16.07 17.06
CA GLY A 400 7.84 -15.78 18.41
C GLY A 400 8.74 -14.80 19.18
N ALA A 401 10.01 -14.67 18.80
CA ALA A 401 10.93 -13.74 19.42
C ALA A 401 10.89 -12.33 18.80
N VAL A 402 10.52 -12.21 17.53
CA VAL A 402 10.64 -10.97 16.74
C VAL A 402 9.31 -10.22 16.61
N ALA A 403 8.19 -10.92 16.77
CA ALA A 403 6.83 -10.38 16.64
C ALA A 403 6.47 -9.35 17.73
#